data_AF-A0AA36GWN7-F1
#
_entry.id   AF-A0AA36GWN7-F1
#
_cell.length_a   1.000
_cell.length_b   1.000
_cell.length_c   1.000
_cell.angle_alpha   90.00
_cell.angle_beta   90.00
_cell.angle_gamma   90.00
#
_symmetry.space_group_name_H-M   'P 1'
#
loop_
_entity.id
_entity.type
_entity.pdbx_description
1 polymer ?
#
loop_
_entity_poly.entity_id
_entity_poly.type
_entity_poly.pdbx_seq_one_letter_code
_entity_poly.pdbx_strand_id
1 'polypeptide(L)'
;MFTVLLARYYQSCFEGSGQGTGKELSLEEEFGLMDNPDETQIDPEVRARFQSASAYLPSVVGRLDRSHLVQFYALFKQATVGPAKADDRPSFFDAKGRMKHDAWAQLGDMPKDVAMKTYVAKMAYMNLGWDPTVQNTSHGGFGVRPSRPAFVSESSDGSATSVSDREALLWFTAAKADDVTTITDIYNRRPELINQTDQHLGMTALHWAIDSGCDKVVQFLISKDTDVNAVDPEGNTPLHFAAYCHRQTAAEVLISKGANRTIRNNDGQTAAEVFNKQHCICRTLIGKMKAFVLFVWATFVATVLTEDEPATQLWNKYTNQNGNYIIPYHFSGVYSDEERSKILNAMKKIAANTCVEFKPRKNEEDYVDIINAESEGCGSNVGRIAGRSAVYLESSKHENCLDAKTIMVMLLHTVGLSGEHMREDRDKYIKVHYENIADPMLNFFFAVATSTQNYINVPYDYLSIMHNAKDAYAKAGKVTIETLDPAYQDRIGKPTEPSARDYEKINVLYECKRS
;
A
#
# COMPACT_ATOMS: atom_id res chain seq x y z
N MET A 1 -43.45 8.93 -8.63
CA MET A 1 -42.78 10.26 -8.62
C MET A 1 -41.78 10.36 -7.46
N PHE A 2 -40.90 9.36 -7.33
CA PHE A 2 -39.66 9.39 -6.54
C PHE A 2 -38.77 8.27 -7.10
N THR A 3 -38.58 8.31 -8.42
CA THR A 3 -37.98 7.23 -9.24
C THR A 3 -37.12 7.79 -10.39
N VAL A 4 -36.59 9.03 -10.25
CA VAL A 4 -35.80 9.68 -11.33
C VAL A 4 -34.51 10.35 -10.84
N LEU A 5 -34.16 10.32 -9.54
CA LEU A 5 -32.96 11.00 -9.02
C LEU A 5 -31.87 10.12 -8.41
N LEU A 6 -32.00 8.78 -8.43
CA LEU A 6 -30.93 7.86 -8.04
C LEU A 6 -30.32 7.06 -9.21
N ALA A 7 -30.79 7.27 -10.44
CA ALA A 7 -30.32 6.58 -11.64
C ALA A 7 -29.39 7.44 -12.54
N ARG A 8 -28.88 8.59 -12.05
CA ARG A 8 -27.94 9.44 -12.80
C ARG A 8 -26.54 9.60 -12.16
N TYR A 9 -26.26 8.91 -11.06
CA TYR A 9 -24.92 8.89 -10.45
C TYR A 9 -24.12 7.61 -10.78
N TYR A 10 -24.71 6.67 -11.53
CA TYR A 10 -24.09 5.39 -11.90
C TYR A 10 -23.82 5.25 -13.41
N GLN A 11 -23.78 6.36 -14.17
CA GLN A 11 -23.66 6.32 -15.62
C GLN A 11 -22.70 7.40 -16.15
N SER A 12 -21.44 7.37 -15.72
CA SER A 12 -20.33 8.00 -16.45
C SER A 12 -18.99 7.24 -16.37
N CYS A 13 -19.01 5.95 -16.06
CA CYS A 13 -17.86 5.07 -16.26
C CYS A 13 -18.29 3.97 -17.22
N PHE A 14 -17.67 3.94 -18.40
CA PHE A 14 -17.94 3.11 -19.58
C PHE A 14 -18.95 3.65 -20.60
N GLU A 15 -18.47 4.55 -21.48
CA GLU A 15 -18.57 4.33 -22.92
C GLU A 15 -17.23 4.69 -23.59
N GLY A 16 -16.78 3.82 -24.50
CA GLY A 16 -15.75 4.15 -25.50
C GLY A 16 -14.44 3.35 -25.44
N SER A 17 -14.43 2.10 -25.91
CA SER A 17 -13.89 1.79 -27.26
C SER A 17 -13.44 0.33 -27.40
N GLY A 18 -14.00 -0.33 -28.41
CA GLY A 18 -13.38 -1.44 -29.12
C GLY A 18 -13.25 -1.06 -30.59
N GLN A 19 -12.08 -1.39 -31.16
CA GLN A 19 -11.72 -1.50 -32.58
C GLN A 19 -11.69 -0.19 -33.39
N GLY A 20 -10.67 0.16 -34.17
CA GLY A 20 -9.39 -0.47 -34.52
C GLY A 20 -8.80 0.30 -35.70
N THR A 21 -7.46 0.38 -35.76
CA THR A 21 -6.56 0.29 -36.94
C THR A 21 -5.24 0.92 -36.54
N GLY A 22 -4.22 0.09 -36.35
CA GLY A 22 -2.85 0.55 -36.22
C GLY A 22 -2.42 1.27 -37.49
N LYS A 23 -1.88 2.47 -37.29
CA LYS A 23 -0.80 3.02 -38.10
C LYS A 23 0.27 3.41 -37.11
N GLU A 24 1.44 2.79 -37.22
CA GLU A 24 2.63 3.13 -36.45
C GLU A 24 2.88 4.64 -36.50
N LEU A 25 3.04 5.26 -35.34
CA LEU A 25 3.73 6.53 -35.21
C LEU A 25 4.63 6.51 -33.97
N SER A 26 5.79 7.14 -34.16
CA SER A 26 6.97 7.15 -33.32
C SER A 26 6.76 7.87 -31.98
N LEU A 27 7.80 7.78 -31.13
CA LEU A 27 8.06 8.40 -29.82
C LEU A 27 7.73 9.90 -29.60
N GLU A 28 6.96 10.54 -30.48
CA GLU A 28 6.42 11.90 -30.35
C GLU A 28 4.93 11.92 -29.93
N GLU A 29 4.21 10.79 -29.90
CA GLU A 29 2.76 10.75 -29.58
C GLU A 29 2.41 10.52 -28.10
N GLU A 30 3.38 10.25 -27.22
CA GLU A 30 3.13 10.04 -25.77
C GLU A 30 2.95 11.37 -24.97
N PHE A 31 3.08 12.51 -25.65
CA PHE A 31 2.77 13.86 -25.14
C PHE A 31 1.57 14.50 -25.88
N GLY A 32 0.57 13.69 -26.22
CA GLY A 32 -0.71 14.16 -26.76
C GLY A 32 -1.47 15.03 -25.75
N LEU A 33 -1.31 16.34 -25.90
CA LEU A 33 -2.28 17.36 -25.47
C LEU A 33 -3.69 16.90 -25.86
N MET A 34 -4.45 16.39 -24.90
CA MET A 34 -5.90 16.28 -25.06
C MET A 34 -6.44 17.70 -24.87
N ASP A 35 -6.76 18.36 -25.99
CA ASP A 35 -7.46 19.63 -26.06
C ASP A 35 -8.73 19.57 -25.19
N ASN A 36 -8.59 20.05 -23.95
CA ASN A 36 -9.71 20.30 -23.07
C ASN A 36 -10.44 21.53 -23.63
N PRO A 37 -11.78 21.59 -23.73
CA PRO A 37 -12.49 22.76 -24.27
C PRO A 37 -12.18 24.10 -23.57
N ASP A 38 -11.56 24.07 -22.38
CA ASP A 38 -11.01 25.24 -21.67
C ASP A 38 -9.61 25.69 -22.16
N GLU A 39 -8.90 24.89 -22.96
CA GLU A 39 -7.54 25.16 -23.44
C GLU A 39 -7.47 26.26 -24.50
N THR A 40 -8.59 26.60 -25.14
CA THR A 40 -8.65 27.60 -26.21
C THR A 40 -8.42 29.04 -25.74
N GLN A 41 -8.25 29.28 -24.44
CA GLN A 41 -8.02 30.62 -23.85
C GLN A 41 -6.64 30.84 -23.21
N ILE A 42 -5.76 29.83 -23.15
CA ILE A 42 -4.45 29.99 -22.50
C ILE A 42 -3.42 30.45 -23.53
N ASP A 43 -2.78 31.59 -23.27
CA ASP A 43 -1.74 32.18 -24.11
C ASP A 43 -0.64 31.13 -24.47
N PRO A 44 -0.41 30.87 -25.78
CA PRO A 44 0.60 29.92 -26.25
C PRO A 44 2.01 30.20 -25.70
N GLU A 45 2.35 31.48 -25.48
CA GLU A 45 3.65 31.88 -24.93
C GLU A 45 3.80 31.44 -23.46
N VAL A 46 2.72 31.54 -22.67
CA VAL A 46 2.68 31.09 -21.28
C VAL A 46 2.84 29.57 -21.20
N ARG A 47 2.17 28.83 -22.11
CA ARG A 47 2.26 27.38 -22.19
C ARG A 47 3.67 26.91 -22.56
N ALA A 48 4.29 27.53 -23.57
CA ALA A 48 5.65 27.20 -24.00
C ALA A 48 6.70 27.45 -22.89
N ARG A 49 6.56 28.56 -22.14
CA ARG A 49 7.44 28.86 -21.01
C ARG A 49 7.29 27.86 -19.86
N PHE A 50 6.06 27.45 -19.55
CA PHE A 50 5.80 26.43 -18.54
C PHE A 50 6.39 25.07 -18.93
N GLN A 51 6.29 24.67 -20.20
CA GLN A 51 6.90 23.44 -20.71
C GLN A 51 8.43 23.47 -20.62
N SER A 52 9.06 24.58 -21.02
CA SER A 52 10.52 24.77 -20.87
C SER A 52 10.96 24.70 -19.39
N ALA A 53 10.23 25.37 -18.50
CA ALA A 53 10.53 25.38 -17.07
C ALA A 53 10.39 23.99 -16.42
N SER A 54 9.31 23.26 -16.75
CA SER A 54 9.05 21.93 -16.20
C SER A 54 10.02 20.86 -16.74
N ALA A 55 10.45 20.97 -18.00
CA ALA A 55 11.49 20.11 -18.56
C ALA A 55 12.86 20.34 -17.91
N TYR A 56 13.15 21.58 -17.45
CA TYR A 56 14.41 21.90 -16.78
C TYR A 56 14.44 21.49 -15.30
N LEU A 57 13.29 21.49 -14.59
CA LEU A 57 13.21 21.21 -13.15
C LEU A 57 13.97 19.94 -12.71
N PRO A 58 13.87 18.77 -13.38
CA PRO A 58 14.63 17.56 -13.02
C PRO A 58 16.14 17.75 -12.90
N SER A 59 16.74 18.65 -13.69
CA SER A 59 18.18 18.93 -13.67
C SER A 59 18.65 19.63 -12.39
N VAL A 60 17.72 20.24 -11.63
CA VAL A 60 18.00 21.03 -10.42
C VAL A 60 17.30 20.51 -9.16
N VAL A 61 16.56 19.40 -9.22
CA VAL A 61 15.85 18.79 -8.06
C VAL A 61 16.80 18.53 -6.89
N GLY A 62 18.05 18.10 -7.15
CA GLY A 62 19.06 17.85 -6.11
C GLY A 62 19.55 19.10 -5.39
N ARG A 63 19.20 20.31 -5.87
CA ARG A 63 19.56 21.60 -5.28
C ARG A 63 18.38 22.27 -4.55
N LEU A 64 17.19 21.66 -4.59
CA LEU A 64 15.96 22.19 -4.01
C LEU A 64 15.62 21.45 -2.72
N ASP A 65 15.16 22.19 -1.72
CA ASP A 65 14.61 21.57 -0.53
C ASP A 65 13.22 20.94 -0.80
N ARG A 66 12.77 20.12 0.15
CA ARG A 66 11.51 19.38 0.05
C ARG A 66 10.28 20.30 -0.05
N SER A 67 10.32 21.49 0.55
CA SER A 67 9.20 22.45 0.52
C SER A 67 9.00 23.01 -0.89
N HIS A 68 10.10 23.39 -1.56
CA HIS A 68 10.06 23.89 -2.93
C HIS A 68 9.60 22.82 -3.92
N LEU A 69 10.02 21.57 -3.74
CA LEU A 69 9.58 20.44 -4.58
C LEU A 69 8.08 20.15 -4.47
N VAL A 70 7.53 20.24 -3.26
CA VAL A 70 6.09 20.06 -3.02
C VAL A 70 5.28 21.21 -3.64
N GLN A 71 5.76 22.45 -3.54
CA GLN A 71 5.12 23.59 -4.20
C GLN A 71 5.15 23.50 -5.73
N PHE A 72 6.26 23.01 -6.31
CA PHE A 72 6.32 22.76 -7.75
C PHE A 72 5.37 21.65 -8.18
N TYR A 73 5.26 20.58 -7.41
CA TYR A 73 4.28 19.53 -7.67
C TYR A 73 2.85 20.08 -7.67
N ALA A 74 2.49 20.86 -6.65
CA ALA A 74 1.18 21.48 -6.52
C ALA A 74 0.84 22.37 -7.72
N LEU A 75 1.73 23.29 -8.08
CA LEU A 75 1.55 24.20 -9.22
C LEU A 75 1.49 23.44 -10.55
N PHE A 76 2.29 22.38 -10.72
CA PHE A 76 2.27 21.54 -11.92
C PHE A 76 0.94 20.78 -12.06
N LYS A 77 0.43 20.20 -10.97
CA LYS A 77 -0.89 19.52 -10.96
C LYS A 77 -2.02 20.50 -11.18
N GLN A 78 -1.97 21.70 -10.61
CA GLN A 78 -2.94 22.77 -10.87
C GLN A 78 -2.94 23.21 -12.34
N ALA A 79 -1.76 23.39 -12.93
CA ALA A 79 -1.60 23.83 -14.31
C ALA A 79 -2.08 22.79 -15.34
N THR A 80 -1.91 21.49 -15.05
CA THR A 80 -2.22 20.39 -15.97
C THR A 80 -3.63 19.85 -15.76
N VAL A 81 -3.96 19.50 -14.51
CA VAL A 81 -5.21 18.81 -14.14
C VAL A 81 -6.29 19.80 -13.69
N GLY A 82 -5.93 20.88 -13.00
CA GLY A 82 -6.87 21.84 -12.40
C GLY A 82 -6.93 21.70 -10.86
N PRO A 83 -8.00 22.20 -10.19
CA PRO A 83 -8.14 22.14 -8.74
C PRO A 83 -8.13 20.71 -8.17
N ALA A 84 -7.53 20.54 -7.00
CA ALA A 84 -7.51 19.25 -6.31
C ALA A 84 -8.91 18.84 -5.84
N LYS A 85 -9.29 17.59 -6.09
CA LYS A 85 -10.55 17.02 -5.57
C LYS A 85 -10.31 16.37 -4.22
N ALA A 86 -11.28 16.52 -3.31
CA ALA A 86 -11.23 15.94 -1.97
C ALA A 86 -11.17 14.40 -2.00
N ASP A 87 -11.91 13.79 -2.93
CA ASP A 87 -11.98 12.32 -3.08
C ASP A 87 -10.68 11.69 -3.60
N ASP A 88 -9.83 12.49 -4.25
CA ASP A 88 -8.52 12.05 -4.77
C ASP A 88 -7.40 12.16 -3.71
N ARG A 89 -7.75 12.54 -2.46
CA ARG A 89 -6.76 12.70 -1.38
C ARG A 89 -6.18 11.34 -1.00
N PRO A 90 -4.84 11.15 -1.10
CA PRO A 90 -4.20 9.88 -0.77
C PRO A 90 -4.47 9.45 0.67
N SER A 91 -4.40 8.13 0.91
CA SER A 91 -4.68 7.55 2.23
C SER A 91 -3.83 8.18 3.32
N PHE A 92 -4.30 8.11 4.56
CA PHE A 92 -3.60 8.63 5.74
C PHE A 92 -2.19 7.99 5.98
N PHE A 93 -1.77 6.98 5.22
CA PHE A 93 -0.42 6.41 5.35
C PHE A 93 0.54 6.83 4.23
N ASP A 94 0.03 7.37 3.14
CA ASP A 94 0.87 8.01 2.12
C ASP A 94 1.18 9.45 2.51
N ALA A 95 2.00 9.63 3.55
CA ALA A 95 2.38 10.96 4.05
C ALA A 95 3.02 11.82 2.95
N LYS A 96 3.75 11.20 2.01
CA LYS A 96 4.36 11.91 0.87
C LYS A 96 3.30 12.34 -0.15
N GLY A 97 2.33 11.47 -0.45
CA GLY A 97 1.19 11.77 -1.33
C GLY A 97 0.24 12.81 -0.75
N ARG A 98 -0.05 12.75 0.56
CA ARG A 98 -0.88 13.74 1.24
C ARG A 98 -0.21 15.10 1.31
N MET A 99 1.07 15.19 1.69
CA MET A 99 1.79 16.48 1.63
C MET A 99 1.71 17.13 0.25
N LYS A 100 1.77 16.32 -0.81
CA LYS A 100 1.65 16.74 -2.20
C LYS A 100 0.22 17.15 -2.58
N HIS A 101 -0.79 16.38 -2.15
CA HIS A 101 -2.19 16.67 -2.40
C HIS A 101 -2.70 17.87 -1.59
N ASP A 102 -2.32 17.98 -0.32
CA ASP A 102 -2.67 19.10 0.56
C ASP A 102 -2.08 20.41 0.05
N ALA A 103 -0.82 20.40 -0.42
CA ALA A 103 -0.22 21.57 -1.07
C ALA A 103 -0.92 21.94 -2.39
N TRP A 104 -1.41 20.94 -3.13
CA TRP A 104 -2.21 21.17 -4.34
C TRP A 104 -3.60 21.74 -3.99
N ALA A 105 -4.26 21.20 -2.97
CA ALA A 105 -5.55 21.68 -2.48
C ALA A 105 -5.51 23.10 -1.91
N GLN A 106 -4.39 23.51 -1.30
CA GLN A 106 -4.17 24.88 -0.82
C GLN A 106 -4.20 25.95 -1.93
N LEU A 107 -3.99 25.56 -3.19
CA LEU A 107 -4.09 26.47 -4.34
C LEU A 107 -5.55 26.79 -4.70
N GLY A 108 -6.52 26.03 -4.17
CA GLY A 108 -7.96 26.24 -4.41
C GLY A 108 -8.34 26.23 -5.88
N ASP A 109 -9.25 27.12 -6.27
CA ASP A 109 -9.75 27.27 -7.64
C ASP A 109 -8.83 28.11 -8.54
N MET A 110 -7.51 28.07 -8.30
CA MET A 110 -6.54 28.82 -9.09
C MET A 110 -6.63 28.43 -10.59
N PRO A 111 -6.83 29.40 -11.50
CA PRO A 111 -6.87 29.13 -12.93
C PRO A 111 -5.56 28.53 -13.48
N LYS A 112 -5.65 27.69 -14.51
CA LYS A 112 -4.49 26.99 -15.09
C LYS A 112 -3.42 27.97 -15.61
N ASP A 113 -3.81 29.08 -16.24
CA ASP A 113 -2.89 30.08 -16.77
C ASP A 113 -2.12 30.80 -15.64
N VAL A 114 -2.80 31.08 -14.52
CA VAL A 114 -2.20 31.66 -13.31
C VAL A 114 -1.21 30.67 -12.71
N ALA A 115 -1.58 29.40 -12.57
CA ALA A 115 -0.67 28.36 -12.07
C ALA A 115 0.60 28.21 -12.93
N MET A 116 0.46 28.25 -14.26
CA MET A 116 1.60 28.23 -15.20
C MET A 116 2.52 29.45 -15.04
N LYS A 117 1.94 30.66 -14.95
CA LYS A 117 2.71 31.90 -14.73
C LYS A 117 3.43 31.88 -13.38
N THR A 118 2.77 31.40 -12.32
CA THR A 118 3.36 31.28 -10.99
C THR A 118 4.48 30.24 -10.93
N TYR A 119 4.33 29.11 -11.63
CA TYR A 119 5.39 28.09 -11.75
C TYR A 119 6.65 28.67 -12.43
N VAL A 120 6.47 29.37 -13.55
CA VAL A 120 7.56 30.03 -14.29
C VAL A 120 8.22 31.13 -13.46
N ALA A 121 7.42 31.99 -12.82
CA ALA A 121 7.92 33.07 -11.96
C ALA A 121 8.73 32.50 -10.78
N LYS A 122 8.29 31.38 -10.20
CA LYS A 122 9.01 30.70 -9.12
C LYS A 122 10.35 30.14 -9.59
N MET A 123 10.40 29.52 -10.77
CA MET A 123 11.66 29.05 -11.38
C MET A 123 12.64 30.20 -11.64
N ALA A 124 12.14 31.33 -12.16
CA ALA A 124 12.96 32.51 -12.40
C ALA A 124 13.47 33.16 -11.09
N TYR A 125 12.61 33.27 -10.08
CA TYR A 125 12.96 33.85 -8.77
C TYR A 125 14.07 33.07 -8.06
N MET A 126 14.08 31.74 -8.18
CA MET A 126 15.11 30.91 -7.53
C MET A 126 16.47 30.92 -8.25
N ASN A 127 16.59 31.57 -9.41
CA ASN A 127 17.83 31.78 -10.14
C ASN A 127 18.69 30.51 -10.27
N LEU A 128 18.06 29.39 -10.66
CA LEU A 128 18.68 28.06 -10.65
C LEU A 128 19.60 27.79 -11.85
N GLY A 129 19.79 28.79 -12.73
CA GLY A 129 20.50 28.67 -14.01
C GLY A 129 19.60 28.36 -15.21
N TRP A 130 18.27 28.40 -15.02
CA TRP A 130 17.29 28.34 -16.10
C TRP A 130 17.12 29.73 -16.74
N ASP A 131 17.22 29.81 -18.06
CA ASP A 131 17.01 31.05 -18.81
C ASP A 131 15.55 31.15 -19.29
N PRO A 132 14.75 32.10 -18.78
CA PRO A 132 13.35 32.27 -19.16
C PRO A 132 13.14 32.81 -20.59
N THR A 133 14.22 33.22 -21.27
CA THR A 133 14.20 33.77 -22.63
C THR A 133 14.50 32.75 -23.73
N VAL A 134 15.01 31.57 -23.37
CA VAL A 134 15.36 30.52 -24.34
C VAL A 134 14.14 29.62 -24.60
N GLN A 135 13.46 29.87 -25.72
CA GLN A 135 12.43 28.97 -26.25
C GLN A 135 13.09 27.81 -27.02
N ASN A 136 13.65 26.82 -26.33
CA ASN A 136 14.30 25.70 -27.05
C ASN A 136 13.31 24.58 -27.38
N THR A 137 12.84 24.62 -28.62
CA THR A 137 12.46 23.46 -29.42
C THR A 137 13.73 22.71 -29.85
N SER A 138 14.10 21.59 -29.22
CA SER A 138 14.90 20.51 -29.85
C SER A 138 15.19 19.35 -28.89
N HIS A 139 15.01 18.13 -29.41
CA HIS A 139 15.51 16.88 -28.85
C HIS A 139 17.06 16.83 -28.89
N GLY A 140 17.70 16.32 -27.83
CA GLY A 140 19.03 15.71 -27.92
C GLY A 140 20.02 15.98 -26.77
N GLY A 141 20.72 14.92 -26.34
CA GLY A 141 22.14 15.01 -25.96
C GLY A 141 22.51 14.72 -24.50
N PHE A 142 23.19 13.60 -24.28
CA PHE A 142 24.09 13.38 -23.14
C PHE A 142 25.22 14.43 -23.09
N GLY A 143 25.63 14.83 -21.87
CA GLY A 143 26.81 15.65 -21.57
C GLY A 143 26.44 17.12 -21.32
N VAL A 144 26.73 17.73 -20.18
CA VAL A 144 28.08 18.10 -19.71
C VAL A 144 28.13 18.13 -18.17
N ARG A 145 29.14 17.48 -17.56
CA ARG A 145 29.62 17.82 -16.21
C ARG A 145 30.56 19.02 -16.29
N PRO A 146 30.45 19.99 -15.36
CA PRO A 146 31.62 20.74 -14.92
C PRO A 146 31.85 20.69 -13.40
N SER A 147 33.01 20.13 -13.05
CA SER A 147 34.06 20.60 -12.12
C SER A 147 33.73 21.06 -10.68
N ARG A 148 34.29 20.32 -9.71
CA ARG A 148 34.78 20.82 -8.40
C ARG A 148 36.17 21.45 -8.63
N PRO A 149 36.51 22.66 -8.17
CA PRO A 149 37.12 22.94 -6.84
C PRO A 149 36.60 24.28 -6.22
N ALA A 150 36.74 24.68 -4.96
CA ALA A 150 37.81 24.53 -3.97
C ALA A 150 37.29 24.77 -2.52
N PHE A 151 38.21 24.57 -1.58
CA PHE A 151 38.15 24.80 -0.13
C PHE A 151 38.15 26.31 0.23
N VAL A 152 37.96 26.63 1.54
CA VAL A 152 38.04 27.94 2.23
C VAL A 152 36.70 28.71 2.29
N SER A 153 36.15 29.20 3.40
CA SER A 153 36.57 29.38 4.81
C SER A 153 35.32 29.44 5.70
N GLU A 154 35.51 29.20 7.00
CA GLU A 154 34.59 29.63 8.05
C GLU A 154 34.20 31.11 7.86
N SER A 155 32.90 31.38 7.87
CA SER A 155 32.35 32.66 8.33
C SER A 155 31.00 32.37 8.98
N SER A 156 31.05 32.33 10.30
CA SER A 156 29.93 32.46 11.20
C SER A 156 29.18 33.77 10.96
N ASP A 157 27.89 33.66 10.70
CA ASP A 157 26.82 34.51 11.20
C ASP A 157 25.53 33.69 10.96
N GLY A 158 24.78 33.20 11.93
CA GLY A 158 24.60 33.68 13.29
C GLY A 158 23.11 33.75 13.57
N SER A 159 22.41 32.60 13.57
CA SER A 159 21.29 32.43 14.50
C SER A 159 21.57 31.18 15.31
N ALA A 160 21.74 31.42 16.62
CA ALA A 160 22.11 30.42 17.59
C ALA A 160 21.08 29.29 17.59
N THR A 161 21.45 28.10 17.10
CA THR A 161 20.74 26.89 17.49
C THR A 161 21.05 26.69 18.96
N SER A 162 20.07 27.00 19.80
CA SER A 162 20.19 26.81 21.22
C SER A 162 20.52 25.34 21.47
N VAL A 163 21.33 25.02 22.48
CA VAL A 163 21.53 23.64 22.95
C VAL A 163 20.18 22.93 23.15
N SER A 164 19.12 23.72 23.42
CA SER A 164 17.74 23.27 23.57
C SER A 164 17.13 22.60 22.31
N ASP A 165 17.52 23.01 21.10
CA ASP A 165 16.97 22.47 19.84
C ASP A 165 17.58 21.11 19.46
N ARG A 166 18.88 20.94 19.75
CA ARG A 166 19.59 19.67 19.52
C ARG A 166 19.16 18.58 20.49
N GLU A 167 18.92 18.93 21.75
CA GLU A 167 18.41 17.98 22.74
C GLU A 167 16.95 17.62 22.52
N ALA A 168 16.12 18.56 22.07
CA ALA A 168 14.75 18.26 21.65
C ALA A 168 14.72 17.31 20.44
N LEU A 169 15.63 17.49 19.47
CA LEU A 169 15.77 16.54 18.37
C LEU A 169 16.19 15.15 18.88
N LEU A 170 17.17 15.09 19.78
CA LEU A 170 17.66 13.83 20.37
C LEU A 170 16.58 13.12 21.20
N TRP A 171 15.72 13.88 21.89
CA TRP A 171 14.56 13.38 22.62
C TRP A 171 13.61 12.58 21.71
N PHE A 172 13.22 13.13 20.57
CA PHE A 172 12.34 12.45 19.62
C PHE A 172 13.04 11.30 18.88
N THR A 173 14.35 11.38 18.62
CA THR A 173 15.08 10.25 18.00
C THR A 173 15.26 9.09 18.98
N ALA A 174 15.51 9.36 20.26
CA ALA A 174 15.56 8.33 21.30
C ALA A 174 14.20 7.63 21.43
N ALA A 175 13.10 8.38 21.33
CA ALA A 175 11.76 7.81 21.38
C ALA A 175 11.45 6.85 20.22
N LYS A 176 11.99 7.11 19.02
CA LYS A 176 11.85 6.26 17.82
C LYS A 176 12.78 5.03 17.80
N ALA A 177 13.88 5.07 18.57
CA ALA A 177 14.92 4.03 18.54
C ALA A 177 14.81 3.03 19.71
N ASP A 178 13.75 3.10 20.52
CA ASP A 178 13.57 2.37 21.79
C ASP A 178 14.74 2.59 22.80
N ASP A 179 15.40 3.75 22.72
CA ASP A 179 16.55 4.07 23.58
C ASP A 179 16.09 4.65 24.93
N VAL A 180 15.77 3.73 25.84
CA VAL A 180 15.34 4.06 27.21
C VAL A 180 16.43 4.80 27.99
N THR A 181 17.70 4.52 27.73
CA THR A 181 18.81 5.14 28.47
C THR A 181 18.94 6.62 28.15
N THR A 182 18.96 6.96 26.86
CA THR A 182 19.05 8.34 26.39
C THR A 182 17.78 9.12 26.71
N ILE A 183 16.60 8.53 26.54
CA ILE A 183 15.35 9.22 26.88
C ILE A 183 15.23 9.48 28.40
N THR A 184 15.70 8.55 29.24
CA THR A 184 15.69 8.75 30.69
C THR A 184 16.66 9.85 31.11
N ASP A 185 17.87 9.86 30.54
CA ASP A 185 18.87 10.88 30.83
C ASP A 185 18.41 12.28 30.40
N ILE A 186 17.82 12.40 29.20
CA ILE A 186 17.27 13.67 28.72
C ILE A 186 16.07 14.10 29.58
N TYR A 187 15.17 13.20 29.95
CA TYR A 187 14.04 13.52 30.84
C TYR A 187 14.50 14.07 32.19
N ASN A 188 15.53 13.47 32.79
CA ASN A 188 16.07 13.93 34.07
C ASN A 188 16.68 15.34 33.98
N ARG A 189 17.19 15.72 32.80
CA ARG A 189 17.75 17.05 32.54
C ARG A 189 16.68 18.08 32.12
N ARG A 190 15.66 17.63 31.38
CA ARG A 190 14.63 18.47 30.75
C ARG A 190 13.24 17.82 30.79
N PRO A 191 12.58 17.78 31.97
CA PRO A 191 11.27 17.14 32.12
C PRO A 191 10.15 17.85 31.33
N GLU A 192 10.35 19.12 30.93
CA GLU A 192 9.39 19.89 30.15
C GLU A 192 9.15 19.34 28.73
N LEU A 193 10.04 18.48 28.22
CA LEU A 193 9.92 17.88 26.88
C LEU A 193 8.84 16.79 26.80
N ILE A 194 8.33 16.32 27.94
CA ILE A 194 7.46 15.13 28.02
C ILE A 194 6.20 15.22 27.16
N ASN A 195 5.61 16.42 27.04
CA ASN A 195 4.43 16.69 26.23
C ASN A 195 4.71 17.63 25.05
N GLN A 196 5.99 17.93 24.78
CA GLN A 196 6.34 18.77 23.65
C GLN A 196 6.10 18.01 22.34
N THR A 197 5.62 18.74 21.34
CA THR A 197 5.43 18.24 19.98
C THR A 197 6.66 18.52 19.13
N ASP A 198 6.95 17.63 18.19
CA ASP A 198 8.02 17.85 17.23
C ASP A 198 7.63 18.96 16.24
N GLN A 199 8.61 19.73 15.77
CA GLN A 199 8.37 20.88 14.89
C GLN A 199 7.94 20.48 13.46
N HIS A 200 8.12 19.22 13.06
CA HIS A 200 7.89 18.78 11.69
C HIS A 200 6.51 18.16 11.49
N LEU A 201 6.04 17.36 12.45
CA LEU A 201 4.79 16.61 12.37
C LEU A 201 3.83 16.91 13.52
N GLY A 202 4.22 17.74 14.49
CA GLY A 202 3.36 18.10 15.61
C GLY A 202 3.06 16.92 16.53
N MET A 203 3.87 15.86 16.50
CA MET A 203 3.67 14.63 17.27
C MET A 203 4.47 14.68 18.57
N THR A 204 3.90 14.15 19.65
CA THR A 204 4.64 13.99 20.92
C THR A 204 5.57 12.77 20.87
N ALA A 205 6.52 12.68 21.81
CA ALA A 205 7.40 11.50 21.92
C ALA A 205 6.62 10.19 22.11
N LEU A 206 5.45 10.25 22.78
CA LEU A 206 4.58 9.09 22.96
C LEU A 206 3.98 8.60 21.63
N HIS A 207 3.56 9.52 20.75
CA HIS A 207 3.08 9.17 19.40
C HIS A 207 4.17 8.44 18.61
N TRP A 208 5.38 9.00 18.59
CA TRP A 208 6.53 8.41 17.90
C TRP A 208 6.90 7.02 18.42
N ALA A 209 6.90 6.84 19.75
CA ALA A 209 7.21 5.56 20.37
C ALA A 209 6.17 4.49 20.04
N ILE A 210 4.88 4.84 19.97
CA ILE A 210 3.81 3.91 19.60
C ILE A 210 3.88 3.54 18.12
N ASP A 211 4.06 4.53 17.24
CA ASP A 211 4.19 4.33 15.79
C ASP A 211 5.38 3.39 15.46
N SER A 212 6.51 3.64 16.12
CA SER A 212 7.74 2.84 15.96
C SER A 212 7.71 1.49 16.70
N GLY A 213 6.70 1.23 17.54
CA GLY A 213 6.57 -0.01 18.33
C GLY A 213 7.58 -0.15 19.47
N CYS A 214 8.08 0.96 20.00
CA CYS A 214 9.08 1.03 21.06
C CYS A 214 8.44 0.86 22.45
N ASP A 215 8.02 -0.36 22.77
CA ASP A 215 7.25 -0.66 23.98
C ASP A 215 7.93 -0.24 25.29
N LYS A 216 9.27 -0.29 25.38
CA LYS A 216 9.98 0.09 26.61
C LYS A 216 9.95 1.59 26.83
N VAL A 217 10.13 2.35 25.75
CA VAL A 217 9.97 3.81 25.79
C VAL A 217 8.52 4.19 26.08
N VAL A 218 7.52 3.50 25.51
CA VAL A 218 6.11 3.74 25.81
C VAL A 218 5.84 3.56 27.31
N GLN A 219 6.33 2.48 27.91
CA GLN A 219 6.20 2.25 29.36
C GLN A 219 6.90 3.34 30.18
N PHE A 220 8.10 3.75 29.78
CA PHE A 220 8.83 4.83 30.44
C PHE A 220 8.03 6.14 30.40
N LEU A 221 7.60 6.59 29.23
CA LEU A 221 6.87 7.86 29.06
C LEU A 221 5.56 7.86 29.86
N ILE A 222 4.83 6.75 29.85
CA ILE A 222 3.60 6.58 30.61
C ILE A 222 3.85 6.54 32.13
N SER A 223 5.01 6.09 32.58
CA SER A 223 5.41 6.15 34.00
C SER A 223 5.70 7.57 34.50
N LYS A 224 5.86 8.53 33.58
CA LYS A 224 6.21 9.93 33.86
C LYS A 224 5.03 10.91 33.68
N ASP A 225 3.80 10.42 33.82
CA ASP A 225 2.55 11.20 33.73
C ASP A 225 2.44 12.04 32.45
N THR A 226 2.91 11.48 31.32
CA THR A 226 2.70 12.09 29.99
C THR A 226 1.22 12.22 29.66
N ASP A 227 0.86 13.22 28.86
CA ASP A 227 -0.50 13.40 28.38
C ASP A 227 -0.87 12.31 27.36
N VAL A 228 -1.58 11.30 27.85
CA VAL A 228 -2.09 10.16 27.05
C VAL A 228 -3.19 10.57 26.07
N ASN A 229 -3.69 11.81 26.15
CA ASN A 229 -4.74 12.38 25.30
C ASN A 229 -4.23 13.50 24.39
N ALA A 230 -2.92 13.75 24.37
CA ALA A 230 -2.33 14.73 23.45
C ALA A 230 -2.78 14.44 22.02
N VAL A 231 -3.06 15.48 21.24
CA VAL A 231 -3.48 15.32 19.84
C VAL A 231 -2.39 15.83 18.91
N ASP A 232 -2.18 15.11 17.80
CA ASP A 232 -1.41 15.60 16.66
C ASP A 232 -2.22 16.67 15.87
N PRO A 233 -1.63 17.33 14.86
CA PRO A 233 -2.35 18.31 14.02
C PRO A 233 -3.59 17.74 13.32
N GLU A 234 -3.65 16.42 13.13
CA GLU A 234 -4.76 15.68 12.55
C GLU A 234 -5.83 15.26 13.60
N GLY A 235 -5.67 15.65 14.86
CA GLY A 235 -6.60 15.35 15.95
C GLY A 235 -6.49 13.91 16.48
N ASN A 236 -5.48 13.15 16.07
CA ASN A 236 -5.25 11.79 16.53
C ASN A 236 -4.56 11.78 17.89
N THR A 237 -5.01 10.89 18.76
CA THR A 237 -4.41 10.66 20.08
C THR A 237 -3.44 9.48 20.06
N PRO A 238 -2.60 9.28 21.09
CA PRO A 238 -1.80 8.07 21.24
C PRO A 238 -2.61 6.78 21.12
N LEU A 239 -3.89 6.80 21.53
CA LEU A 239 -4.79 5.67 21.40
C LEU A 239 -5.23 5.41 19.94
N HIS A 240 -5.38 6.46 19.11
CA HIS A 240 -5.62 6.30 17.67
C HIS A 240 -4.41 5.63 16.99
N PHE A 241 -3.19 6.03 17.35
CA PHE A 241 -1.98 5.38 16.85
C PHE A 241 -1.84 3.95 17.36
N ALA A 242 -2.14 3.68 18.63
CA ALA A 242 -2.06 2.31 19.17
C ALA A 242 -3.10 1.38 18.52
N ALA A 243 -4.29 1.91 18.20
CA ALA A 243 -5.31 1.21 17.43
C ALA A 243 -4.87 0.96 15.99
N TYR A 244 -4.32 1.99 15.33
CA TYR A 244 -3.86 1.92 13.95
C TYR A 244 -2.67 0.97 13.75
N CYS A 245 -1.64 1.11 14.58
CA CYS A 245 -0.43 0.30 14.53
C CYS A 245 -0.61 -1.10 15.15
N HIS A 246 -1.84 -1.49 15.52
CA HIS A 246 -2.19 -2.75 16.18
C HIS A 246 -1.36 -3.06 17.44
N ARG A 247 -0.98 -2.03 18.20
CA ARG A 247 -0.13 -2.15 19.41
C ARG A 247 -0.99 -2.41 20.64
N GLN A 248 -1.42 -3.66 20.81
CA GLN A 248 -2.30 -4.06 21.93
C GLN A 248 -1.74 -3.66 23.30
N THR A 249 -0.46 -3.95 23.56
CA THR A 249 0.18 -3.63 24.85
C THR A 249 0.16 -2.13 25.13
N ALA A 250 0.51 -1.30 24.14
CA ALA A 250 0.44 0.15 24.27
C ALA A 250 -0.99 0.64 24.49
N ALA A 251 -1.97 0.13 23.73
CA ALA A 251 -3.38 0.49 23.89
C ALA A 251 -3.92 0.13 25.28
N GLU A 252 -3.58 -1.05 25.81
CA GLU A 252 -4.00 -1.48 27.15
C GLU A 252 -3.41 -0.57 28.24
N VAL A 253 -2.13 -0.24 28.13
CA VAL A 253 -1.44 0.64 29.08
C VAL A 253 -2.02 2.06 29.01
N LEU A 254 -2.28 2.60 27.81
CA LEU A 254 -2.92 3.91 27.62
C LEU A 254 -4.32 3.96 28.24
N ILE A 255 -5.14 2.94 28.01
CA ILE A 255 -6.49 2.85 28.60
C ILE A 255 -6.40 2.77 30.12
N SER A 256 -5.47 1.98 30.66
CA SER A 256 -5.26 1.87 32.12
C SER A 256 -4.87 3.20 32.78
N LYS A 257 -4.32 4.12 31.99
CA LYS A 257 -3.85 5.44 32.41
C LYS A 257 -4.82 6.57 32.06
N GLY A 258 -6.04 6.24 31.66
CA GLY A 258 -7.11 7.21 31.45
C GLY A 258 -7.15 7.84 30.06
N ALA A 259 -6.57 7.19 29.03
CA ALA A 259 -6.77 7.63 27.65
C ALA A 259 -8.27 7.67 27.31
N ASN A 260 -8.72 8.80 26.78
CA ASN A 260 -10.09 9.07 26.40
C ASN A 260 -10.38 8.41 25.05
N ARG A 261 -11.36 7.52 25.09
CA ARG A 261 -11.69 6.58 24.03
C ARG A 261 -12.76 7.13 23.09
N THR A 262 -13.30 8.31 23.40
CA THR A 262 -14.36 8.98 22.65
C THR A 262 -13.85 10.18 21.85
N ILE A 263 -12.57 10.55 21.98
CA ILE A 263 -11.97 11.62 21.16
C ILE A 263 -12.09 11.21 19.70
N ARG A 264 -12.56 12.14 18.86
CA ARG A 264 -12.63 11.99 17.42
C ARG A 264 -11.50 12.80 16.78
N ASN A 265 -10.79 12.19 15.85
CA ASN A 265 -9.80 12.89 15.02
C ASN A 265 -10.49 13.82 14.00
N ASN A 266 -9.72 14.52 13.18
CA ASN A 266 -10.25 15.47 12.19
C ASN A 266 -11.09 14.81 11.10
N ASP A 267 -10.95 13.49 10.87
CA ASP A 267 -11.82 12.69 10.01
C ASP A 267 -13.12 12.25 10.72
N GLY A 268 -13.35 12.76 11.93
CA GLY A 268 -14.50 12.46 12.75
C GLY A 268 -14.49 11.04 13.32
N GLN A 269 -13.35 10.37 13.42
CA GLN A 269 -13.26 8.96 13.84
C GLN A 269 -12.71 8.81 15.26
N THR A 270 -13.25 7.88 16.04
CA THR A 270 -12.63 7.46 17.31
C THR A 270 -11.54 6.42 17.11
N ALA A 271 -10.66 6.23 18.09
CA ALA A 271 -9.62 5.20 18.04
C ALA A 271 -10.17 3.78 17.76
N ALA A 272 -11.37 3.45 18.27
CA ALA A 272 -12.03 2.18 17.97
C ALA A 272 -12.52 2.09 16.52
N GLU A 273 -12.96 3.20 15.93
CA GLU A 273 -13.41 3.27 14.54
C GLU A 273 -12.22 3.25 13.58
N VAL A 274 -11.08 3.84 13.95
CA VAL A 274 -9.81 3.69 13.22
C VAL A 274 -9.36 2.23 13.21
N PHE A 275 -9.45 1.54 14.36
CA PHE A 275 -9.21 0.10 14.45
C PHE A 275 -10.09 -0.71 13.47
N ASN A 276 -11.37 -0.34 13.33
CA ASN A 276 -12.33 -1.08 12.50
C ASN A 276 -12.17 -0.86 10.99
N LYS A 277 -11.52 0.23 10.54
CA LYS A 277 -11.25 0.46 9.11
C LYS A 277 -10.12 -0.43 8.56
N GLN A 278 -9.33 -1.05 9.44
CA GLN A 278 -8.30 -2.01 9.04
C GLN A 278 -8.69 -3.41 9.47
N HIS A 279 -8.96 -4.24 8.46
CA HIS A 279 -9.22 -5.66 8.60
C HIS A 279 -8.03 -6.38 9.25
N CYS A 280 -7.98 -6.48 10.58
CA CYS A 280 -7.49 -7.64 11.35
C CYS A 280 -7.52 -7.43 12.88
N ILE A 281 -8.36 -8.24 13.54
CA ILE A 281 -8.23 -8.88 14.87
C ILE A 281 -7.70 -8.04 16.06
N CYS A 282 -8.64 -7.61 16.93
CA CYS A 282 -8.40 -7.51 18.39
C CYS A 282 -9.74 -7.50 19.16
N ARG A 283 -10.42 -8.66 19.22
CA ARG A 283 -11.69 -8.83 19.96
C ARG A 283 -11.57 -8.45 21.45
N THR A 284 -10.39 -8.63 22.05
CA THR A 284 -10.11 -8.37 23.46
C THR A 284 -10.05 -6.87 23.77
N LEU A 285 -9.52 -6.06 22.86
CA LEU A 285 -9.44 -4.60 23.01
C LEU A 285 -10.84 -3.98 22.86
N ILE A 286 -11.64 -4.48 21.91
CA ILE A 286 -13.04 -4.06 21.69
C ILE A 286 -13.91 -4.35 22.94
N GLY A 287 -13.69 -5.47 23.63
CA GLY A 287 -14.40 -5.79 24.87
C GLY A 287 -14.11 -4.80 26.01
N LYS A 288 -12.83 -4.46 26.22
CA LYS A 288 -12.41 -3.42 27.18
C LYS A 288 -12.85 -2.02 26.73
N MET A 289 -13.01 -1.83 25.41
CA MET A 289 -13.49 -0.59 24.84
C MET A 289 -15.03 -0.41 24.96
N LYS A 290 -15.81 -1.48 24.90
CA LYS A 290 -17.29 -1.38 24.94
C LYS A 290 -17.88 -1.43 26.35
N ALA A 291 -17.08 -1.73 27.38
CA ALA A 291 -17.54 -2.05 28.73
C ALA A 291 -18.27 -0.92 29.52
N PHE A 292 -18.38 0.31 29.01
CA PHE A 292 -19.06 1.42 29.73
C PHE A 292 -20.41 1.86 29.10
N VAL A 293 -20.90 1.17 28.06
CA VAL A 293 -22.20 1.53 27.40
C VAL A 293 -23.33 0.56 27.77
N LEU A 294 -23.14 -0.28 28.79
CA LEU A 294 -24.19 -1.16 29.32
C LEU A 294 -25.14 -0.38 30.24
N PHE A 295 -26.07 0.39 29.68
CA PHE A 295 -27.40 0.58 30.30
C PHE A 295 -28.51 1.11 29.38
N VAL A 296 -28.29 1.41 28.09
CA VAL A 296 -29.35 2.04 27.26
C VAL A 296 -29.65 1.31 25.93
N TRP A 297 -28.90 0.28 25.55
CA TRP A 297 -29.01 -0.38 24.24
C TRP A 297 -29.74 -1.75 24.26
N ALA A 298 -30.71 -1.95 25.16
CA ALA A 298 -31.46 -3.22 25.23
C ALA A 298 -32.75 -3.26 24.39
N THR A 299 -33.15 -2.17 23.72
CA THR A 299 -34.41 -2.13 22.96
C THR A 299 -34.31 -1.49 21.58
N PHE A 300 -33.12 -1.12 21.11
CA PHE A 300 -32.94 -0.53 19.79
C PHE A 300 -32.09 -1.44 18.89
N VAL A 301 -32.77 -2.40 18.26
CA VAL A 301 -32.51 -2.82 16.87
C VAL A 301 -31.21 -3.63 16.69
N ALA A 302 -31.11 -4.93 17.00
CA ALA A 302 -31.81 -6.08 16.41
C ALA A 302 -31.94 -6.12 14.86
N THR A 303 -31.40 -5.15 14.10
CA THR A 303 -31.57 -5.12 12.62
C THR A 303 -30.37 -4.56 11.84
N VAL A 304 -29.19 -4.38 12.46
CA VAL A 304 -27.97 -3.97 11.73
C VAL A 304 -26.76 -4.77 12.23
N LEU A 305 -26.82 -6.09 12.05
CA LEU A 305 -25.68 -7.01 12.18
C LEU A 305 -25.72 -7.99 11.02
N THR A 306 -25.45 -7.52 9.81
CA THR A 306 -24.91 -8.31 8.69
C THR A 306 -24.43 -7.33 7.62
N GLU A 307 -23.21 -6.82 7.75
CA GLU A 307 -22.42 -6.50 6.57
C GLU A 307 -21.16 -7.36 6.70
N ASP A 308 -21.23 -8.52 6.06
CA ASP A 308 -20.13 -9.46 5.90
C ASP A 308 -18.95 -8.74 5.22
N GLU A 309 -17.72 -9.08 5.59
CA GLU A 309 -16.58 -8.88 4.68
C GLU A 309 -16.94 -9.47 3.31
N PRO A 310 -16.39 -8.99 2.18
CA PRO A 310 -16.36 -9.86 1.01
C PRO A 310 -15.39 -10.99 1.38
N ALA A 311 -15.92 -12.05 2.00
CA ALA A 311 -15.23 -13.31 2.20
C ALA A 311 -14.51 -13.62 0.88
N THR A 312 -13.24 -14.06 0.93
CA THR A 312 -12.54 -14.57 -0.26
C THR A 312 -13.49 -15.43 -1.07
N GLN A 313 -13.96 -14.91 -2.20
CA GLN A 313 -15.07 -15.53 -2.90
C GLN A 313 -14.47 -16.66 -3.76
N LEU A 314 -15.09 -17.83 -3.75
CA LEU A 314 -14.71 -18.86 -4.71
C LEU A 314 -15.25 -18.48 -6.10
N TRP A 315 -14.69 -19.09 -7.14
CA TRP A 315 -15.14 -18.93 -8.52
C TRP A 315 -16.43 -19.74 -8.78
N ASN A 316 -17.48 -19.44 -8.02
CA ASN A 316 -18.78 -20.14 -8.05
C ASN A 316 -19.85 -19.48 -8.94
N LYS A 317 -19.51 -18.39 -9.63
CA LYS A 317 -20.45 -17.62 -10.48
C LYS A 317 -20.72 -18.28 -11.83
N TYR A 318 -19.74 -19.01 -12.37
CA TYR A 318 -19.82 -19.60 -13.70
C TYR A 318 -19.57 -21.10 -13.63
N THR A 319 -20.46 -21.89 -14.23
CA THR A 319 -20.34 -23.35 -14.30
C THR A 319 -20.66 -23.83 -15.71
N ASN A 320 -20.01 -24.91 -16.15
CA ASN A 320 -20.35 -25.57 -17.41
C ASN A 320 -21.46 -26.62 -17.23
N GLN A 321 -21.88 -27.24 -18.35
CA GLN A 321 -22.92 -28.27 -18.37
C GLN A 321 -22.55 -29.52 -17.55
N ASN A 322 -21.27 -29.78 -17.33
CA ASN A 322 -20.76 -30.90 -16.54
C ASN A 322 -20.72 -30.59 -15.03
N GLY A 323 -21.03 -29.35 -14.64
CA GLY A 323 -20.95 -28.87 -13.26
C GLY A 323 -19.55 -28.43 -12.82
N ASN A 324 -18.61 -28.27 -13.76
CA ASN A 324 -17.28 -27.74 -13.45
C ASN A 324 -17.35 -26.21 -13.36
N TYR A 325 -16.59 -25.65 -12.42
CA TYR A 325 -16.47 -24.22 -12.19
C TYR A 325 -15.56 -23.59 -13.24
N ILE A 326 -16.00 -22.48 -13.83
CA ILE A 326 -15.29 -21.78 -14.88
C ILE A 326 -14.64 -20.52 -14.33
N ILE A 327 -13.34 -20.39 -14.56
CA ILE A 327 -12.56 -19.16 -14.35
C ILE A 327 -12.30 -18.53 -15.72
N PRO A 328 -13.04 -17.45 -16.08
CA PRO A 328 -12.77 -16.72 -17.31
C PRO A 328 -11.43 -16.02 -17.22
N TYR A 329 -10.59 -16.09 -18.25
CA TYR A 329 -9.30 -15.39 -18.28
C TYR A 329 -9.07 -14.57 -19.55
N HIS A 330 -8.26 -13.54 -19.42
CA HIS A 330 -7.76 -12.67 -20.48
C HIS A 330 -6.24 -12.52 -20.34
N PHE A 331 -5.53 -12.30 -21.45
CA PHE A 331 -4.10 -11.98 -21.43
C PHE A 331 -3.92 -10.51 -21.79
N SER A 332 -3.28 -9.75 -20.91
CA SER A 332 -2.86 -8.37 -21.12
C SER A 332 -1.34 -8.30 -21.24
N GLY A 333 -0.83 -7.63 -22.27
CA GLY A 333 0.61 -7.57 -22.55
C GLY A 333 1.09 -8.64 -23.53
N VAL A 334 2.38 -8.55 -23.88
CA VAL A 334 3.00 -9.38 -24.92
C VAL A 334 3.59 -10.63 -24.28
N TYR A 335 3.04 -11.79 -24.64
CA TYR A 335 3.65 -13.10 -24.38
C TYR A 335 3.86 -13.78 -25.72
N SER A 336 5.04 -14.38 -25.92
CA SER A 336 5.30 -15.30 -27.03
C SER A 336 4.41 -16.54 -26.95
N ASP A 337 4.28 -17.26 -28.07
CA ASP A 337 3.45 -18.47 -28.13
C ASP A 337 3.95 -19.57 -27.17
N GLU A 338 5.26 -19.65 -26.95
CA GLU A 338 5.86 -20.58 -26.00
C GLU A 338 5.46 -20.24 -24.56
N GLU A 339 5.53 -18.96 -24.19
CA GLU A 339 5.17 -18.45 -22.87
C GLU A 339 3.69 -18.64 -22.58
N ARG A 340 2.82 -18.31 -23.54
CA ARG A 340 1.38 -18.59 -23.46
C ARG A 340 1.13 -20.08 -23.27
N SER A 341 1.85 -20.92 -24.01
CA SER A 341 1.70 -22.38 -23.91
C SER A 341 2.05 -22.91 -22.51
N LYS A 342 3.07 -22.35 -21.84
CA LYS A 342 3.41 -22.71 -20.45
C LYS A 342 2.24 -22.41 -19.50
N ILE A 343 1.66 -21.22 -19.58
CA ILE A 343 0.53 -20.79 -18.75
C ILE A 343 -0.70 -21.67 -19.02
N LEU A 344 -1.04 -21.91 -20.29
CA LEU A 344 -2.17 -22.75 -20.69
C LEU A 344 -1.99 -24.21 -20.27
N ASN A 345 -0.77 -24.73 -20.29
CA ASN A 345 -0.49 -26.09 -19.83
C ASN A 345 -0.68 -26.23 -18.32
N ALA A 346 -0.28 -25.22 -17.53
CA ALA A 346 -0.55 -25.19 -16.10
C ALA A 346 -2.06 -25.15 -15.79
N MET A 347 -2.82 -24.33 -16.51
CA MET A 347 -4.29 -24.29 -16.42
C MET A 347 -4.94 -25.65 -16.73
N LYS A 348 -4.50 -26.31 -17.81
CA LYS A 348 -4.97 -27.66 -18.17
C LYS A 348 -4.67 -28.69 -17.08
N LYS A 349 -3.52 -28.56 -16.42
CA LYS A 349 -3.13 -29.47 -15.34
C LYS A 349 -4.03 -29.32 -14.11
N ILE A 350 -4.44 -28.10 -13.77
CA ILE A 350 -5.44 -27.85 -12.71
C ILE A 350 -6.79 -28.48 -13.11
N ALA A 351 -7.24 -28.25 -14.35
CA ALA A 351 -8.49 -28.81 -14.86
C ALA A 351 -8.51 -30.34 -14.95
N ALA A 352 -7.35 -30.99 -15.14
CA ALA A 352 -7.24 -32.44 -15.19
C ALA A 352 -7.36 -33.12 -13.81
N ASN A 353 -7.09 -32.39 -12.72
CA ASN A 353 -7.06 -32.94 -11.37
C ASN A 353 -8.19 -32.40 -10.46
N THR A 354 -9.00 -31.47 -10.98
CA THR A 354 -10.05 -30.77 -10.23
C THR A 354 -11.27 -30.49 -11.11
N CYS A 355 -12.36 -30.02 -10.51
CA CYS A 355 -13.53 -29.54 -11.24
C CYS A 355 -13.45 -28.03 -11.60
N VAL A 356 -12.26 -27.44 -11.60
CA VAL A 356 -12.04 -26.02 -11.94
C VAL A 356 -11.36 -25.90 -13.29
N GLU A 357 -11.99 -25.18 -14.23
CA GLU A 357 -11.49 -24.99 -15.59
C GLU A 357 -11.27 -23.51 -15.92
N PHE A 358 -10.14 -23.21 -16.54
CA PHE A 358 -9.90 -21.89 -17.12
C PHE A 358 -10.42 -21.84 -18.56
N LYS A 359 -11.18 -20.80 -18.91
CA LYS A 359 -11.68 -20.56 -20.26
C LYS A 359 -11.38 -19.13 -20.73
N PRO A 360 -11.08 -18.92 -22.02
CA PRO A 360 -10.97 -17.56 -22.56
C PRO A 360 -12.26 -16.79 -22.27
N ARG A 361 -12.11 -15.61 -21.67
CA ARG A 361 -13.20 -14.69 -21.38
C ARG A 361 -13.88 -14.26 -22.69
N LYS A 362 -15.21 -14.21 -22.66
CA LYS A 362 -16.06 -13.67 -23.72
C LYS A 362 -16.67 -12.33 -23.29
N ASN A 363 -17.47 -12.35 -22.23
CA ASN A 363 -18.22 -11.21 -21.73
C ASN A 363 -18.52 -11.32 -20.22
N GLU A 364 -17.90 -12.28 -19.55
CA GLU A 364 -18.04 -12.49 -18.12
C GLU A 364 -17.55 -11.25 -17.37
N GLU A 365 -18.33 -10.81 -16.39
CA GLU A 365 -18.03 -9.66 -15.54
C GLU A 365 -16.82 -9.92 -14.64
N ASP A 366 -16.79 -11.08 -13.99
CA ASP A 366 -15.67 -11.48 -13.13
C ASP A 366 -14.70 -12.34 -13.95
N TYR A 367 -13.45 -11.92 -14.02
CA TYR A 367 -12.44 -12.61 -14.82
C TYR A 367 -11.03 -12.37 -14.30
N VAL A 368 -10.13 -13.26 -14.68
CA VAL A 368 -8.71 -13.17 -14.40
C VAL A 368 -8.02 -12.47 -15.56
N ASP A 369 -7.25 -11.44 -15.27
CA ASP A 369 -6.40 -10.77 -16.26
C ASP A 369 -4.93 -11.12 -16.00
N ILE A 370 -4.34 -11.85 -16.93
CA ILE A 370 -2.96 -12.32 -16.85
C ILE A 370 -2.08 -11.29 -17.53
N ILE A 371 -1.33 -10.56 -16.73
CA ILE A 371 -0.63 -9.33 -17.12
C ILE A 371 0.87 -9.60 -17.26
N ASN A 372 1.41 -9.27 -18.43
CA ASN A 372 2.84 -9.02 -18.61
C ASN A 372 3.08 -7.51 -18.62
N ALA A 373 3.70 -7.01 -17.55
CA ALA A 373 4.10 -5.61 -17.42
C ALA A 373 5.47 -5.55 -16.74
N GLU A 374 6.31 -4.61 -17.17
CA GLU A 374 7.68 -4.44 -16.68
C GLU A 374 7.68 -3.83 -15.28
N SER A 375 8.47 -4.38 -14.36
CA SER A 375 8.59 -3.94 -12.95
C SER A 375 7.35 -4.16 -12.06
N GLU A 376 6.44 -5.06 -12.44
CA GLU A 376 5.28 -5.45 -11.62
C GLU A 376 5.53 -6.78 -10.87
N GLY A 377 6.49 -7.59 -11.32
CA GLY A 377 6.91 -8.83 -10.70
C GLY A 377 5.89 -9.96 -10.79
N CYS A 378 5.94 -10.88 -9.81
CA CYS A 378 5.07 -12.06 -9.75
C CYS A 378 4.03 -11.91 -8.62
N GLY A 379 2.73 -11.93 -8.94
CA GLY A 379 1.69 -11.74 -7.93
C GLY A 379 0.30 -12.16 -8.38
N SER A 380 -0.52 -12.64 -7.45
CA SER A 380 -1.92 -12.99 -7.68
C SER A 380 -2.74 -12.72 -6.44
N ASN A 381 -4.00 -12.34 -6.64
CA ASN A 381 -5.00 -12.37 -5.58
C ASN A 381 -5.32 -13.82 -5.18
N VAL A 382 -5.84 -14.01 -3.96
CA VAL A 382 -6.33 -15.31 -3.49
C VAL A 382 -7.84 -15.39 -3.72
N GLY A 383 -8.27 -16.24 -4.65
CA GLY A 383 -9.67 -16.44 -5.00
C GLY A 383 -10.23 -15.40 -5.98
N ARG A 384 -11.56 -15.29 -6.02
CA ARG A 384 -12.30 -14.37 -6.90
C ARG A 384 -12.45 -13.00 -6.25
N ILE A 385 -12.07 -11.98 -7.00
CA ILE A 385 -12.44 -10.58 -6.77
C ILE A 385 -13.53 -10.21 -7.78
N ALA A 386 -14.50 -9.39 -7.38
CA ALA A 386 -15.53 -8.89 -8.29
C ALA A 386 -14.91 -8.04 -9.41
N GLY A 387 -15.30 -8.30 -10.65
CA GLY A 387 -14.72 -7.64 -11.82
C GLY A 387 -13.36 -8.22 -12.24
N ARG A 388 -12.37 -7.34 -12.46
CA ARG A 388 -11.04 -7.71 -12.97
C ARG A 388 -10.11 -8.14 -11.83
N SER A 389 -9.75 -9.42 -11.80
CA SER A 389 -8.72 -9.95 -10.90
C SER A 389 -7.38 -10.03 -11.62
N ALA A 390 -6.41 -9.20 -11.22
CA ALA A 390 -5.08 -9.18 -11.83
C ALA A 390 -4.21 -10.35 -11.36
N VAL A 391 -3.47 -10.94 -12.30
CA VAL A 391 -2.41 -11.93 -12.08
C VAL A 391 -1.18 -11.48 -12.85
N TYR A 392 -0.13 -11.10 -12.14
CA TYR A 392 1.12 -10.62 -12.71
C TYR A 392 2.05 -11.81 -12.94
N LEU A 393 2.37 -12.04 -14.20
CA LEU A 393 3.36 -13.00 -14.65
C LEU A 393 4.33 -12.27 -15.58
N GLU A 394 5.23 -11.47 -14.99
CA GLU A 394 6.21 -10.69 -15.74
C GLU A 394 7.14 -11.61 -16.55
N SER A 395 7.34 -11.26 -17.82
CA SER A 395 8.41 -11.77 -18.66
C SER A 395 9.14 -10.59 -19.27
N SER A 396 10.17 -10.13 -18.55
CA SER A 396 10.98 -8.99 -18.93
C SER A 396 12.47 -9.26 -18.67
N LYS A 397 13.31 -8.28 -19.01
CA LYS A 397 14.74 -8.28 -18.67
C LYS A 397 15.01 -8.10 -17.16
N HIS A 398 14.04 -7.62 -16.40
CA HIS A 398 14.15 -7.33 -14.97
C HIS A 398 13.72 -8.52 -14.10
N GLU A 399 12.63 -9.20 -14.49
CA GLU A 399 12.10 -10.35 -13.76
C GLU A 399 11.43 -11.34 -14.74
N ASN A 400 11.46 -12.64 -14.40
CA ASN A 400 10.84 -13.69 -15.19
C ASN A 400 10.07 -14.65 -14.29
N CYS A 401 8.75 -14.56 -14.34
CA CYS A 401 7.80 -15.35 -13.54
C CYS A 401 7.28 -16.59 -14.29
N LEU A 402 7.86 -16.93 -15.45
CA LEU A 402 7.35 -17.96 -16.35
C LEU A 402 7.98 -19.35 -16.17
N ASP A 403 8.66 -19.58 -15.05
CA ASP A 403 8.99 -20.94 -14.65
C ASP A 403 7.72 -21.70 -14.21
N ALA A 404 7.75 -23.03 -14.38
CA ALA A 404 6.57 -23.87 -14.17
C ALA A 404 6.03 -23.79 -12.73
N LYS A 405 6.90 -23.60 -11.74
CA LYS A 405 6.51 -23.53 -10.33
C LYS A 405 5.78 -22.21 -10.06
N THR A 406 6.35 -21.08 -10.47
CA THR A 406 5.77 -19.75 -10.23
C THR A 406 4.40 -19.59 -10.90
N ILE A 407 4.28 -20.00 -12.18
CA ILE A 407 2.99 -19.99 -12.89
C ILE A 407 1.94 -20.80 -12.10
N MET A 408 2.30 -22.00 -11.67
CA MET A 408 1.37 -22.86 -10.94
C MET A 408 0.95 -22.26 -9.61
N VAL A 409 1.88 -21.73 -8.81
CA VAL A 409 1.56 -21.07 -7.53
C VAL A 409 0.62 -19.88 -7.72
N MET A 410 0.86 -19.04 -8.73
CA MET A 410 -0.02 -17.89 -9.03
C MET A 410 -1.43 -18.35 -9.42
N LEU A 411 -1.55 -19.39 -10.25
CA LEU A 411 -2.85 -19.94 -10.63
C LEU A 411 -3.57 -20.61 -9.44
N LEU A 412 -2.84 -21.28 -8.55
CA LEU A 412 -3.43 -21.88 -7.35
C LEU A 412 -3.92 -20.81 -6.35
N HIS A 413 -3.21 -19.69 -6.22
CA HIS A 413 -3.72 -18.51 -5.52
C HIS A 413 -5.01 -18.01 -6.17
N THR A 414 -5.03 -17.83 -7.48
CA THR A 414 -6.23 -17.41 -8.22
C THR A 414 -7.43 -18.34 -7.96
N VAL A 415 -7.21 -19.65 -7.89
CA VAL A 415 -8.27 -20.64 -7.55
C VAL A 415 -8.80 -20.48 -6.12
N GLY A 416 -7.99 -19.96 -5.20
CA GLY A 416 -8.36 -19.70 -3.81
C GLY A 416 -7.48 -20.39 -2.77
N LEU A 417 -6.39 -21.05 -3.16
CA LEU A 417 -5.46 -21.63 -2.20
C LEU A 417 -4.52 -20.56 -1.63
N SER A 418 -4.44 -20.48 -0.30
CA SER A 418 -3.41 -19.73 0.39
C SER A 418 -2.10 -20.54 0.49
N GLY A 419 -1.01 -19.89 0.87
CA GLY A 419 0.25 -20.55 1.19
C GLY A 419 0.08 -21.58 2.32
N GLU A 420 0.77 -22.72 2.23
CA GLU A 420 0.62 -23.81 3.20
C GLU A 420 1.09 -23.39 4.60
N HIS A 421 2.16 -22.61 4.65
CA HIS A 421 2.67 -21.99 5.86
C HIS A 421 1.75 -20.89 6.40
N MET A 422 0.61 -20.59 5.77
CA MET A 422 -0.41 -19.63 6.22
C MET A 422 -1.68 -20.30 6.74
N ARG A 423 -1.70 -21.64 6.87
CA ARG A 423 -2.82 -22.35 7.52
C ARG A 423 -2.98 -21.94 8.99
N GLU A 424 -4.22 -21.91 9.48
CA GLU A 424 -4.48 -21.65 10.91
C GLU A 424 -3.84 -22.70 11.82
N ASP A 425 -3.80 -23.97 11.40
CA ASP A 425 -3.24 -25.07 12.20
C ASP A 425 -1.73 -25.27 12.01
N ARG A 426 -1.05 -24.37 11.28
CA ARG A 426 0.37 -24.50 10.93
C ARG A 426 1.31 -24.62 12.13
N ASP A 427 0.95 -24.01 13.27
CA ASP A 427 1.82 -23.95 14.45
C ASP A 427 2.01 -25.34 15.12
N LYS A 428 1.23 -26.35 14.67
CA LYS A 428 1.43 -27.77 15.00
C LYS A 428 2.54 -28.44 14.17
N TYR A 429 3.02 -27.79 13.12
CA TYR A 429 3.89 -28.38 12.09
C TYR A 429 5.15 -27.55 11.84
N ILE A 430 5.05 -26.22 11.95
CA ILE A 430 6.14 -25.28 11.72
C ILE A 430 6.17 -24.21 12.82
N LYS A 431 7.33 -23.59 12.99
CA LYS A 431 7.54 -22.39 13.79
C LYS A 431 8.01 -21.27 12.86
N VAL A 432 7.29 -20.15 12.89
CA VAL A 432 7.67 -18.94 12.15
C VAL A 432 8.51 -18.04 13.05
N HIS A 433 9.70 -17.68 12.59
CA HIS A 433 10.61 -16.75 13.27
C HIS A 433 10.39 -15.34 12.73
N TYR A 434 9.38 -14.65 13.25
CA TYR A 434 8.99 -13.31 12.76
C TYR A 434 10.13 -12.28 12.85
N GLU A 435 10.98 -12.40 13.88
CA GLU A 435 12.17 -11.58 14.07
C GLU A 435 13.20 -11.68 12.93
N ASN A 436 13.18 -12.79 12.19
CA ASN A 436 14.08 -13.08 11.09
C ASN A 436 13.53 -12.62 9.73
N ILE A 437 12.28 -12.17 9.65
CA ILE A 437 11.66 -11.71 8.40
C ILE A 437 12.16 -10.29 8.08
N ALA A 438 12.49 -10.03 6.82
CA ALA A 438 12.84 -8.70 6.34
C ALA A 438 11.59 -7.81 6.24
N ASP A 439 11.63 -6.61 6.81
CA ASP A 439 10.55 -5.63 6.64
C ASP A 439 10.50 -5.19 5.16
N PRO A 440 9.32 -5.10 4.50
CA PRO A 440 7.95 -5.18 5.03
C PRO A 440 7.25 -6.54 4.84
N MET A 441 7.98 -7.66 4.74
CA MET A 441 7.45 -8.96 4.27
C MET A 441 6.64 -9.76 5.30
N LEU A 442 6.34 -9.18 6.47
CA LEU A 442 5.62 -9.85 7.57
C LEU A 442 4.23 -10.34 7.14
N ASN A 443 3.54 -9.60 6.27
CA ASN A 443 2.18 -9.92 5.83
C ASN A 443 2.08 -11.28 5.12
N PHE A 444 3.16 -11.76 4.52
CA PHE A 444 3.21 -13.07 3.82
C PHE A 444 3.32 -14.27 4.78
N PHE A 445 3.35 -14.02 6.09
CA PHE A 445 3.47 -15.03 7.14
C PHE A 445 2.31 -14.99 8.13
N PHE A 446 1.28 -14.16 7.95
CA PHE A 446 0.12 -14.24 8.83
C PHE A 446 -0.76 -15.45 8.50
N ALA A 447 -1.29 -16.09 9.54
CA ALA A 447 -2.21 -17.20 9.36
C ALA A 447 -3.55 -16.67 8.84
N VAL A 448 -4.14 -17.41 7.90
CA VAL A 448 -5.46 -17.12 7.33
C VAL A 448 -6.51 -17.86 8.15
N ALA A 449 -7.58 -17.19 8.54
CA ALA A 449 -8.63 -17.75 9.41
C ALA A 449 -9.39 -18.93 8.75
N THR A 450 -9.77 -19.93 9.53
CA THR A 450 -10.50 -21.14 9.09
C THR A 450 -11.82 -20.88 8.38
N SER A 451 -12.49 -19.76 8.64
CA SER A 451 -13.75 -19.39 7.96
C SER A 451 -13.60 -19.18 6.45
N THR A 452 -12.37 -19.04 5.95
CA THR A 452 -12.03 -18.98 4.52
C THR A 452 -11.30 -20.23 4.01
N GLN A 453 -11.02 -21.21 4.88
CA GLN A 453 -10.26 -22.43 4.57
C GLN A 453 -11.07 -23.70 4.88
N ASN A 454 -12.11 -23.98 4.09
CA ASN A 454 -12.95 -25.20 4.24
C ASN A 454 -12.18 -26.53 4.03
N TYR A 455 -10.91 -26.47 3.63
CA TYR A 455 -10.02 -27.62 3.44
C TYR A 455 -9.13 -27.94 4.65
N ILE A 456 -9.36 -27.33 5.82
CA ILE A 456 -8.51 -27.55 7.01
C ILE A 456 -8.41 -29.03 7.45
N ASN A 457 -9.43 -29.83 7.12
CA ASN A 457 -9.45 -31.26 7.39
C ASN A 457 -8.49 -32.07 6.49
N VAL A 458 -7.98 -31.49 5.39
CA VAL A 458 -6.90 -32.08 4.61
C VAL A 458 -5.59 -31.92 5.40
N PRO A 459 -4.83 -33.00 5.65
CA PRO A 459 -3.60 -32.92 6.46
C PRO A 459 -2.59 -31.90 5.92
N TYR A 460 -1.83 -31.29 6.84
CA TYR A 460 -0.74 -30.38 6.48
C TYR A 460 0.28 -31.06 5.59
N ASP A 461 0.73 -30.37 4.55
CA ASP A 461 1.65 -30.90 3.55
C ASP A 461 2.92 -30.06 3.43
N TYR A 462 3.98 -30.50 4.12
CA TYR A 462 5.32 -29.92 3.99
C TYR A 462 5.84 -29.88 2.54
N LEU A 463 5.34 -30.74 1.66
CA LEU A 463 5.76 -30.83 0.26
C LEU A 463 4.72 -30.21 -0.69
N SER A 464 3.80 -29.41 -0.17
CA SER A 464 2.93 -28.58 -0.99
C SER A 464 3.75 -27.59 -1.82
N ILE A 465 3.35 -27.37 -3.08
CA ILE A 465 3.94 -26.32 -3.92
C ILE A 465 3.67 -24.92 -3.36
N MET A 466 2.61 -24.78 -2.54
CA MET A 466 2.20 -23.55 -1.86
C MET A 466 2.98 -23.28 -0.57
N HIS A 467 3.93 -24.15 -0.19
CA HIS A 467 4.73 -23.95 1.02
C HIS A 467 5.98 -23.11 0.72
N ASN A 468 6.21 -22.07 1.51
CA ASN A 468 7.45 -21.27 1.41
C ASN A 468 8.70 -22.08 1.80
N ALA A 469 9.86 -21.68 1.26
CA ALA A 469 11.15 -22.21 1.69
C ALA A 469 11.50 -21.74 3.11
N LYS A 470 12.45 -22.44 3.75
CA LYS A 470 12.88 -22.15 5.14
C LYS A 470 13.42 -20.73 5.34
N ASP A 471 13.96 -20.14 4.30
CA ASP A 471 14.62 -18.83 4.27
C ASP A 471 13.83 -17.79 3.45
N ALA A 472 12.57 -18.08 3.13
CA ALA A 472 11.70 -17.14 2.42
C ALA A 472 11.66 -15.79 3.16
N TYR A 473 11.96 -14.70 2.45
CA TYR A 473 11.99 -13.33 2.97
C TYR A 473 12.86 -13.15 4.23
N ALA A 474 13.86 -14.01 4.43
CA ALA A 474 14.72 -13.95 5.60
C ALA A 474 15.74 -12.80 5.51
N LYS A 475 16.04 -12.20 6.66
CA LYS A 475 17.28 -11.42 6.86
C LYS A 475 18.49 -12.31 6.55
N ALA A 476 19.56 -11.71 6.06
CA ALA A 476 20.74 -12.44 5.57
C ALA A 476 21.24 -13.50 6.57
N GLY A 477 21.33 -14.76 6.12
CA GLY A 477 21.81 -15.89 6.92
C GLY A 477 20.84 -16.41 7.99
N LYS A 478 19.55 -16.01 7.95
CA LYS A 478 18.53 -16.46 8.90
C LYS A 478 17.54 -17.43 8.26
N VAL A 479 16.79 -18.10 9.13
CA VAL A 479 15.68 -19.01 8.78
C VAL A 479 14.39 -18.37 9.30
N THR A 480 13.39 -18.25 8.44
CA THR A 480 12.06 -17.72 8.78
C THR A 480 11.06 -18.82 9.11
N ILE A 481 11.24 -20.02 8.56
CA ILE A 481 10.37 -21.18 8.82
C ILE A 481 11.21 -22.37 9.30
N GLU A 482 10.97 -22.79 10.53
CA GLU A 482 11.52 -23.99 11.13
C GLU A 482 10.44 -25.09 11.16
N THR A 483 10.74 -26.29 10.66
CA THR A 483 9.80 -27.43 10.70
C THR A 483 9.94 -28.17 12.02
N LEU A 484 8.82 -28.53 12.65
CA LEU A 484 8.84 -29.34 13.87
C LEU A 484 9.25 -30.79 13.60
N ASP A 485 9.06 -31.27 12.37
CA ASP A 485 9.69 -32.49 11.87
C ASP A 485 10.99 -32.14 11.11
N PRO A 486 12.18 -32.45 11.66
CA PRO A 486 13.46 -32.13 11.03
C PRO A 486 13.66 -32.78 9.65
N ALA A 487 12.96 -33.89 9.36
CA ALA A 487 13.07 -34.58 8.08
C ALA A 487 12.60 -33.71 6.89
N TYR A 488 11.85 -32.64 7.16
CA TYR A 488 11.28 -31.74 6.16
C TYR A 488 11.96 -30.35 6.09
N GLN A 489 12.86 -30.02 7.03
CA GLN A 489 13.45 -28.68 7.16
C GLN A 489 14.13 -28.19 5.87
N ASP A 490 14.83 -29.10 5.18
CA ASP A 490 15.52 -28.82 3.92
C ASP A 490 14.71 -29.24 2.69
N ARG A 491 13.42 -29.54 2.85
CA ARG A 491 12.54 -30.01 1.76
C ARG A 491 11.39 -29.07 1.47
N ILE A 492 10.93 -28.29 2.47
CA ILE A 492 9.90 -27.27 2.28
C ILE A 492 10.32 -26.25 1.21
N GLY A 493 9.37 -25.81 0.39
CA GLY A 493 9.59 -24.85 -0.70
C GLY A 493 10.42 -25.32 -1.89
N LYS A 494 10.91 -26.57 -1.89
CA LYS A 494 11.60 -27.17 -3.06
C LYS A 494 10.69 -27.79 -4.13
N PRO A 495 9.48 -28.31 -3.83
CA PRO A 495 8.61 -28.87 -4.85
C PRO A 495 8.35 -27.88 -6.00
N THR A 496 8.45 -28.39 -7.23
CA THR A 496 8.16 -27.63 -8.47
C THR A 496 6.81 -27.97 -9.06
N GLU A 497 6.08 -28.91 -8.45
CA GLU A 497 4.82 -29.43 -8.93
C GLU A 497 3.82 -29.60 -7.77
N PRO A 498 2.50 -29.43 -8.00
CA PRO A 498 1.51 -29.61 -6.96
C PRO A 498 1.49 -31.04 -6.44
N SER A 499 1.32 -31.18 -5.13
CA SER A 499 1.12 -32.48 -4.51
C SER A 499 -0.31 -32.98 -4.74
N ALA A 500 -0.56 -34.27 -4.48
CA ALA A 500 -1.93 -34.81 -4.49
C ALA A 500 -2.84 -34.07 -3.50
N ARG A 501 -2.29 -33.58 -2.37
CA ARG A 501 -3.03 -32.84 -1.36
C ARG A 501 -3.37 -31.42 -1.81
N ASP A 502 -2.55 -30.80 -2.66
CA ASP A 502 -2.88 -29.49 -3.24
C ASP A 502 -4.17 -29.56 -4.07
N TYR A 503 -4.31 -30.60 -4.90
CA TYR A 503 -5.55 -30.85 -5.65
C TYR A 503 -6.71 -31.30 -4.74
N GLU A 504 -6.45 -32.11 -3.71
CA GLU A 504 -7.47 -32.50 -2.74
C GLU A 504 -8.08 -31.29 -2.04
N LYS A 505 -7.27 -30.30 -1.64
CA LYS A 505 -7.76 -29.05 -1.03
C LYS A 505 -8.69 -28.28 -1.96
N ILE A 506 -8.35 -28.18 -3.24
CA ILE A 506 -9.22 -27.53 -4.25
C ILE A 506 -10.53 -28.31 -4.41
N ASN A 507 -10.44 -29.63 -4.46
CA ASN A 507 -11.62 -30.48 -4.59
C ASN A 507 -12.56 -30.36 -3.38
N VAL A 508 -12.01 -30.17 -2.18
CA VAL A 508 -12.80 -29.86 -0.97
C VAL A 508 -13.38 -28.44 -1.04
N LEU A 509 -12.60 -27.45 -1.47
CA LEU A 509 -13.06 -26.05 -1.61
C LEU A 509 -14.25 -25.93 -2.57
N TYR A 510 -14.20 -26.60 -3.71
CA TYR A 510 -15.19 -26.52 -4.77
C TYR A 510 -16.20 -27.68 -4.72
N GLU A 511 -16.18 -28.52 -3.68
CA GLU A 511 -17.07 -29.68 -3.54
C GLU A 511 -17.11 -30.56 -4.81
N CYS A 512 -15.94 -30.76 -5.43
CA CYS A 512 -15.83 -31.50 -6.68
C CYS A 512 -16.33 -32.93 -6.50
N LYS A 513 -17.26 -33.35 -7.35
CA LYS A 513 -17.75 -34.73 -7.38
C LYS A 513 -16.56 -35.64 -7.72
N ARG A 514 -16.23 -36.56 -6.82
CA ARG A 514 -15.25 -37.62 -7.13
C ARG A 514 -15.76 -38.40 -8.33
N SER A 515 -15.00 -38.37 -9.43
CA SER A 515 -15.21 -39.20 -10.62
C SER A 515 -14.97 -40.67 -10.32
#